data_AF-A0A7J4MW41-F1
#
_entry.id   AF-A0A7J4MW41-F1
#
_cell.length_a   1.000
_cell.length_b   1.000
_cell.length_c   1.000
_cell.angle_alpha   90.00
_cell.angle_beta   90.00
_cell.angle_gamma   90.00
#
_symmetry.space_group_name_H-M   'P 1'
#
loop_
_entity.id
_entity.type
_entity.pdbx_description
1 polymer ?
#
loop_
_entity_poly.entity_id
_entity_poly.type
_entity_poly.pdbx_seq_one_letter_code
_entity_poly.pdbx_strand_id
1 'polypeptide(L)'
;MGKRWQAERKRDHYYRSAKKENYRSRASYKLLQLNNKYKLIKKGDRVLDLGAAPGGWSQVALDKVGEEGLVVAVDLQRIKGFPAENFRAIRGNFTDPEVKEKIIRELGGRADVVISDAAPSLSGIRDIDHLRSVDLVENVLDIAYRVLDRKGNILIKAFQGPELDRVIKELRKDFWKLKTTKPASSRKASAEMYIVGRDFKGKEKWERIIH
;
A
#
# COMPACT_ATOMS: atom_id res chain seq x y z
N MET A 1 30.10 -0.48 -21.36
CA MET A 1 29.33 0.69 -20.85
C MET A 1 28.17 0.22 -20.00
N GLY A 2 28.19 0.54 -18.72
CA GLY A 2 27.60 -0.28 -17.65
C GLY A 2 26.09 -0.17 -17.48
N LYS A 3 25.48 -1.29 -17.08
CA LYS A 3 24.07 -1.48 -16.64
C LYS A 3 23.54 -0.41 -15.66
N ARG A 4 24.43 0.36 -15.04
CA ARG A 4 24.14 1.48 -14.14
C ARG A 4 23.66 2.72 -14.90
N TRP A 5 24.32 3.10 -15.99
CA TRP A 5 23.95 4.26 -16.81
C TRP A 5 22.58 4.11 -17.49
N GLN A 6 22.24 2.89 -17.94
CA GLN A 6 20.91 2.58 -18.50
C GLN A 6 19.80 2.61 -17.44
N ALA A 7 20.07 2.18 -16.21
CA ALA A 7 19.10 2.25 -15.11
C ALA A 7 18.82 3.70 -14.68
N GLU A 8 19.83 4.56 -14.72
CA GLU A 8 19.69 5.98 -14.45
C GLU A 8 18.87 6.72 -15.53
N ARG A 9 19.05 6.37 -16.80
CA ARG A 9 18.21 6.92 -17.89
C ARG A 9 16.74 6.50 -17.78
N LYS A 10 16.44 5.24 -17.41
CA LYS A 10 15.06 4.81 -17.15
C LYS A 10 14.44 5.55 -15.94
N ARG A 11 15.21 5.79 -14.88
CA ARG A 11 14.81 6.59 -13.71
C ARG A 11 14.46 8.02 -14.10
N ASP A 12 15.28 8.65 -14.93
CA ASP A 12 15.04 10.01 -15.43
C ASP A 12 13.83 10.08 -16.35
N HIS A 13 13.56 9.02 -17.14
CA HIS A 13 12.34 8.92 -17.93
C HIS A 13 11.09 8.92 -17.03
N TYR A 14 10.97 8.03 -16.04
CA TYR A 14 9.81 7.99 -15.14
C TYR A 14 9.67 9.26 -14.30
N TYR A 15 10.78 9.88 -13.86
CA TYR A 15 10.71 11.15 -13.15
C TYR A 15 10.21 12.30 -14.04
N ARG A 16 10.67 12.35 -15.29
CA ARG A 16 10.22 13.35 -16.26
C ARG A 16 8.76 13.11 -16.67
N SER A 17 8.35 11.86 -16.83
CA SER A 17 6.94 11.50 -17.04
C SER A 17 6.07 11.93 -15.86
N ALA A 18 6.52 11.78 -14.60
CA ALA A 18 5.76 12.18 -13.41
C ALA A 18 5.39 13.67 -13.43
N LYS A 19 6.38 14.50 -13.78
CA LYS A 19 6.19 15.93 -13.92
C LYS A 19 5.33 16.30 -15.13
N LYS A 20 5.39 15.53 -16.21
CA LYS A 20 4.57 15.73 -17.41
C LYS A 20 3.10 15.30 -17.21
N GLU A 21 2.87 14.28 -16.39
CA GLU A 21 1.54 13.72 -16.06
C GLU A 21 0.98 14.27 -14.75
N ASN A 22 1.63 15.28 -14.15
CA ASN A 22 1.21 15.99 -12.95
C ASN A 22 0.99 15.08 -11.70
N TYR A 23 1.77 14.00 -11.59
CA TYR A 23 1.73 13.10 -10.44
C TYR A 23 2.45 13.69 -9.22
N ARG A 24 1.82 13.58 -8.04
CA ARG A 24 2.32 14.17 -6.79
C ARG A 24 3.62 13.54 -6.27
N SER A 25 3.95 12.32 -6.68
CA SER A 25 5.21 11.70 -6.29
C SER A 25 5.71 10.69 -7.31
N ARG A 26 7.02 10.38 -7.24
CA ARG A 26 7.61 9.29 -8.02
C ARG A 26 7.05 7.91 -7.64
N ALA A 27 6.49 7.78 -6.44
CA ALA A 27 5.91 6.52 -5.97
C ALA A 27 4.65 6.15 -6.75
N SER A 28 3.95 7.13 -7.37
CA SER A 28 2.81 6.89 -8.27
C SER A 28 3.13 5.87 -9.36
N TYR A 29 4.33 5.90 -9.96
CA TYR A 29 4.74 4.90 -10.96
C TYR A 29 4.85 3.48 -10.41
N LYS A 30 5.22 3.32 -9.13
CA LYS A 30 5.28 2.00 -8.51
C LYS A 30 3.87 1.40 -8.47
N LEU A 31 2.90 2.16 -7.97
CA LEU A 31 1.51 1.70 -7.91
C LEU A 31 0.93 1.45 -9.30
N LEU A 32 1.18 2.34 -10.28
CA LEU A 32 0.76 2.12 -11.66
C LEU A 32 1.31 0.80 -12.23
N GLN A 33 2.61 0.54 -12.08
CA GLN A 33 3.24 -0.69 -12.55
C GLN A 33 2.68 -1.94 -11.85
N LEU A 34 2.54 -1.87 -10.52
CA LEU A 34 2.03 -2.97 -9.71
C LEU A 34 0.55 -3.24 -10.04
N ASN A 35 -0.28 -2.20 -10.15
CA ASN A 35 -1.67 -2.36 -10.51
C ASN A 35 -1.85 -2.87 -11.95
N ASN A 36 -1.02 -2.40 -12.90
CA ASN A 36 -1.03 -2.94 -14.27
C ASN A 36 -0.71 -4.44 -14.32
N LYS A 37 0.23 -4.89 -13.49
CA LYS A 37 0.67 -6.29 -13.43
C LYS A 37 -0.31 -7.20 -12.68
N TYR A 38 -0.88 -6.73 -11.57
CA TYR A 38 -1.65 -7.57 -10.65
C TYR A 38 -3.14 -7.31 -10.64
N LYS A 39 -3.61 -6.20 -11.25
CA LYS A 39 -5.01 -5.78 -11.35
C LYS A 39 -5.69 -5.73 -9.98
N LEU A 40 -5.07 -4.98 -9.07
CA LEU A 40 -5.44 -4.90 -7.65
C LEU A 40 -6.62 -3.97 -7.41
N ILE A 41 -6.61 -2.80 -8.06
CA ILE A 41 -7.62 -1.75 -7.95
C ILE A 41 -8.41 -1.69 -9.26
N LYS A 42 -9.74 -1.75 -9.15
CA LYS A 42 -10.73 -1.71 -10.22
C LYS A 42 -11.69 -0.53 -10.03
N LYS A 43 -12.48 -0.23 -11.07
CA LYS A 43 -13.54 0.79 -11.01
C LYS A 43 -14.56 0.40 -9.93
N GLY A 44 -14.95 1.37 -9.10
CA GLY A 44 -15.92 1.20 -8.02
C GLY A 44 -15.32 0.70 -6.69
N ASP A 45 -14.04 0.33 -6.65
CA ASP A 45 -13.42 -0.18 -5.42
C ASP A 45 -13.35 0.89 -4.33
N ARG A 46 -13.46 0.44 -3.08
CA ARG A 46 -13.11 1.20 -1.88
C ARG A 46 -11.68 0.88 -1.48
N VAL A 47 -10.81 1.88 -1.50
CA VAL A 47 -9.36 1.75 -1.27
C VAL A 47 -8.97 2.47 0.01
N LEU A 48 -8.25 1.76 0.89
CA LEU A 48 -7.53 2.34 2.02
C LEU A 48 -6.05 2.48 1.65
N ASP A 49 -5.51 3.70 1.69
CA ASP A 49 -4.11 4.04 1.41
C ASP A 49 -3.39 4.47 2.71
N LEU A 50 -2.46 3.65 3.20
CA LEU A 50 -1.75 3.87 4.46
C LEU A 50 -0.31 4.34 4.22
N GLY A 51 0.12 5.36 4.96
CA GLY A 51 1.39 6.04 4.70
C GLY A 51 1.34 6.81 3.39
N ALA A 52 0.21 7.47 3.15
CA ALA A 52 -0.17 8.00 1.85
C ALA A 52 0.54 9.30 1.47
N ALA A 53 1.12 10.07 2.40
CA ALA A 53 1.71 11.37 2.08
C ALA A 53 2.88 11.22 1.08
N PRO A 54 2.98 12.08 0.05
CA PRO A 54 2.19 13.31 -0.22
C PRO A 54 0.88 13.10 -1.03
N GLY A 55 0.43 11.86 -1.21
CA GLY A 55 -0.80 11.47 -1.90
C GLY A 55 -0.56 10.86 -3.29
N GLY A 56 0.67 10.46 -3.62
CA GLY A 56 0.97 9.93 -4.96
C GLY A 56 0.26 8.61 -5.28
N TRP A 57 0.14 7.72 -4.29
CA TRP A 57 -0.63 6.48 -4.43
C TRP A 57 -2.13 6.76 -4.43
N SER A 58 -2.60 7.65 -3.54
CA SER A 58 -4.00 8.07 -3.51
C SER A 58 -4.48 8.67 -4.82
N GLN A 59 -3.64 9.47 -5.50
CA GLN A 59 -3.95 10.01 -6.83
C GLN A 59 -4.19 8.90 -7.85
N VAL A 60 -3.29 7.91 -7.90
CA VAL A 60 -3.41 6.76 -8.80
C VAL A 60 -4.62 5.90 -8.43
N ALA A 61 -4.90 5.73 -7.13
CA ALA A 61 -6.07 5.00 -6.67
C ALA A 61 -7.36 5.70 -7.14
N LEU A 62 -7.48 7.02 -6.95
CA LEU A 62 -8.63 7.82 -7.40
C LEU A 62 -8.87 7.65 -8.91
N ASP A 63 -7.82 7.76 -9.72
CA ASP A 63 -7.91 7.56 -11.17
C ASP A 63 -8.42 6.14 -11.54
N LYS A 64 -8.11 5.12 -10.73
CA LYS A 64 -8.48 3.72 -11.01
C LYS A 64 -9.87 3.35 -10.52
N VAL A 65 -10.29 3.89 -9.38
CA VAL A 65 -11.61 3.61 -8.83
C VAL A 65 -12.71 4.39 -9.55
N GLY A 66 -12.38 5.55 -10.15
CA GLY A 66 -13.35 6.40 -10.83
C GLY A 66 -14.32 7.06 -9.85
N GLU A 67 -15.37 7.70 -10.37
CA GLU A 67 -16.31 8.50 -9.57
C GLU A 67 -17.15 7.69 -8.58
N GLU A 68 -17.41 6.42 -8.90
CA GLU A 68 -18.24 5.49 -8.09
C GLU A 68 -17.47 4.83 -6.93
N GLY A 69 -16.14 4.87 -6.97
CA GLY A 69 -15.31 4.27 -5.92
C GLY A 69 -14.97 5.25 -4.80
N LEU A 70 -14.13 4.84 -3.86
CA LEU A 70 -13.74 5.65 -2.70
C LEU A 70 -12.26 5.47 -2.38
N VAL A 71 -11.57 6.56 -2.03
CA VAL A 71 -10.21 6.49 -1.50
C VAL A 71 -10.15 7.16 -0.13
N VAL A 72 -9.83 6.38 0.91
CA VAL A 72 -9.51 6.87 2.25
C VAL A 72 -8.00 6.78 2.44
N ALA A 73 -7.34 7.92 2.63
CA ALA A 73 -5.90 8.01 2.78
C ALA A 73 -5.50 8.43 4.19
N VAL A 74 -4.52 7.76 4.78
CA VAL A 74 -4.07 7.97 6.16
C VAL A 74 -2.57 8.20 6.20
N ASP A 75 -2.16 9.26 6.88
CA ASP A 75 -0.74 9.54 7.12
C ASP A 75 -0.55 10.41 8.38
N LEU A 76 0.63 10.35 8.98
CA LEU A 76 1.02 11.27 10.06
C LEU A 76 1.13 12.72 9.55
N GLN A 77 1.58 12.86 8.31
CA GLN A 77 1.73 14.13 7.62
C GLN A 77 0.41 14.56 6.96
N ARG A 78 0.29 15.86 6.70
CA ARG A 78 -0.86 16.38 5.97
C ARG A 78 -0.81 15.92 4.51
N ILE A 79 -1.90 15.29 4.06
CA ILE A 79 -2.13 15.00 2.64
C ILE A 79 -2.96 16.15 2.06
N LYS A 80 -2.51 16.77 0.97
CA LYS A 80 -3.30 17.80 0.28
C LYS A 80 -4.57 17.14 -0.30
N GLY A 81 -5.73 17.77 -0.17
CA GLY A 81 -6.96 17.26 -0.79
C GLY A 81 -6.86 17.14 -2.31
N PHE A 82 -7.67 16.27 -2.90
CA PHE A 82 -7.94 16.24 -4.34
C PHE A 82 -9.28 16.92 -4.61
N PRO A 83 -9.49 17.55 -5.78
CA PRO A 83 -10.79 18.07 -6.18
C PRO A 83 -11.71 16.90 -6.60
N ALA A 84 -11.99 15.99 -5.67
CA ALA A 84 -12.78 14.79 -5.88
C ALA A 84 -13.62 14.51 -4.63
N GLU A 85 -14.93 14.35 -4.80
CA GLU A 85 -15.88 14.12 -3.69
C GLU A 85 -15.71 12.76 -3.03
N ASN A 86 -15.03 11.83 -3.70
CA ASN A 86 -14.76 10.47 -3.23
C ASN A 86 -13.36 10.27 -2.65
N PHE A 87 -12.73 11.36 -2.20
CA PHE A 87 -11.46 11.31 -1.46
C PHE A 87 -11.65 11.75 0.00
N ARG A 88 -11.11 10.97 0.94
CA ARG A 88 -11.04 11.31 2.37
C ARG A 88 -9.60 11.24 2.83
N ALA A 89 -9.12 12.29 3.51
CA ALA A 89 -7.80 12.30 4.12
C ALA A 89 -7.90 12.32 5.64
N ILE A 90 -7.23 11.39 6.29
CA ILE A 90 -7.11 11.31 7.74
C ILE A 90 -5.65 11.59 8.09
N ARG A 91 -5.42 12.63 8.88
CA ARG A 91 -4.13 12.86 9.50
C ARG A 91 -4.10 12.15 10.86
N GLY A 92 -3.19 11.21 11.05
CA GLY A 92 -3.06 10.46 12.29
C GLY A 92 -2.22 9.20 12.11
N ASN A 93 -1.88 8.57 13.24
CA ASN A 93 -1.20 7.29 13.24
C ASN A 93 -2.22 6.16 13.11
N PHE A 94 -2.14 5.35 12.07
CA PHE A 94 -3.11 4.27 11.84
C PHE A 94 -3.01 3.12 12.87
N THR A 95 -2.02 3.14 13.77
CA THR A 95 -1.98 2.25 14.93
C THR A 95 -2.91 2.68 16.06
N ASP A 96 -3.27 3.97 16.11
CA ASP A 96 -4.07 4.53 17.20
C ASP A 96 -5.53 4.09 17.08
N PRO A 97 -6.19 3.66 18.18
CA PRO A 97 -7.57 3.19 18.15
C PRO A 97 -8.55 4.21 17.55
N GLU A 98 -8.40 5.49 17.88
CA GLU A 98 -9.26 6.57 17.37
C GLU A 98 -9.13 6.75 15.86
N VAL A 99 -7.91 6.61 15.33
CA VAL A 99 -7.66 6.69 13.89
C VAL A 99 -8.23 5.48 13.17
N LYS A 100 -8.12 4.28 13.76
CA LYS A 100 -8.74 3.06 13.23
C LYS A 100 -10.27 3.19 13.14
N GLU A 101 -10.89 3.74 14.18
CA GLU A 101 -12.34 3.99 14.17
C GLU A 101 -12.74 5.00 13.10
N LYS A 102 -11.96 6.08 12.96
CA LYS A 102 -12.16 7.06 11.90
C LYS A 102 -12.02 6.42 10.51
N ILE A 103 -11.05 5.54 10.29
CA ILE A 103 -10.89 4.80 9.03
C ILE A 103 -12.15 4.00 8.72
N ILE A 104 -12.66 3.23 9.68
CA ILE A 104 -13.87 2.41 9.49
C ILE A 104 -15.07 3.28 9.12
N ARG A 105 -15.25 4.41 9.82
CA ARG A 105 -16.33 5.35 9.55
C ARG A 105 -16.23 5.98 8.16
N GLU A 106 -15.05 6.47 7.77
CA GLU A 106 -14.86 7.10 6.46
C GLU A 106 -14.98 6.09 5.30
N LEU A 107 -14.67 4.81 5.52
CA LEU A 107 -14.88 3.75 4.53
C LEU A 107 -16.36 3.41 4.30
N GLY A 108 -17.22 3.65 5.30
CA GLY A 108 -18.67 3.37 5.21
C GLY A 108 -19.01 1.91 4.88
N GLY A 109 -18.11 0.97 5.19
CA GLY A 109 -18.22 -0.46 4.85
C GLY A 109 -16.84 -1.13 4.76
N ARG A 110 -16.78 -2.33 4.17
CA ARG A 110 -15.52 -3.04 3.95
C ARG A 110 -14.72 -2.40 2.81
N ALA A 111 -13.40 -2.52 2.86
CA ALA A 111 -12.49 -2.10 1.80
C ALA A 111 -12.27 -3.25 0.81
N ASP A 112 -12.27 -2.95 -0.49
CA ASP A 112 -11.90 -3.89 -1.54
C ASP A 112 -10.38 -4.02 -1.65
N VAL A 113 -9.65 -2.94 -1.35
CA VAL A 113 -8.19 -2.90 -1.46
C VAL A 113 -7.57 -2.13 -0.30
N VAL A 114 -6.53 -2.70 0.31
CA VAL A 114 -5.64 -1.97 1.24
C VAL A 114 -4.25 -1.86 0.62
N ILE A 115 -3.77 -0.64 0.45
CA ILE A 115 -2.43 -0.35 -0.07
C ILE A 115 -1.60 0.40 0.97
N SER A 116 -0.29 0.14 1.01
CA SER A 116 0.64 0.84 1.88
C SER A 116 2.01 0.99 1.24
N ASP A 117 2.43 2.24 1.05
CA ASP A 117 3.82 2.61 0.75
C ASP A 117 4.48 3.26 1.97
N ALA A 118 4.01 2.96 3.18
CA ALA A 118 4.63 3.40 4.42
C ALA A 118 6.05 2.81 4.55
N ALA A 119 6.99 3.59 5.10
CA ALA A 119 8.33 3.14 5.44
C ALA A 119 8.69 3.60 6.84
N PRO A 120 9.43 2.79 7.62
CA PRO A 120 9.91 3.22 8.93
C PRO A 120 10.99 4.30 8.78
N SER A 121 11.25 5.03 9.87
CA SER A 121 12.44 5.86 9.98
C SER A 121 13.71 5.00 9.86
N LEU A 122 14.50 5.25 8.82
CA LEU A 122 15.71 4.49 8.53
C LEU A 122 16.84 4.89 9.48
N SER A 123 17.41 3.90 10.15
CA SER A 123 18.64 4.00 10.94
C SER A 123 19.89 3.91 10.07
N GLY A 124 19.79 3.33 8.87
CA GLY A 124 20.93 3.01 8.01
C GLY A 124 21.55 1.64 8.33
N ILE A 125 21.11 0.98 9.40
CA ILE A 125 21.50 -0.38 9.77
C ILE A 125 20.45 -1.33 9.19
N ARG A 126 20.87 -2.18 8.24
CA ARG A 126 19.96 -3.00 7.43
C ARG A 126 19.02 -3.87 8.27
N ASP A 127 19.55 -4.51 9.31
CA ASP A 127 18.78 -5.46 10.10
C ASP A 127 17.79 -4.75 11.02
N ILE A 128 18.15 -3.60 11.59
CA ILE A 128 17.23 -2.76 12.36
C ILE A 128 16.12 -2.20 11.45
N ASP A 129 16.49 -1.71 10.27
CA ASP A 129 15.53 -1.17 9.30
C ASP A 129 14.58 -2.28 8.79
N HIS A 130 15.08 -3.50 8.66
CA HIS A 130 14.27 -4.67 8.34
C HIS A 130 13.24 -4.98 9.43
N LEU A 131 13.67 -5.11 10.69
CA LEU A 131 12.75 -5.39 11.81
C LEU A 131 11.67 -4.32 11.94
N ARG A 132 12.04 -3.03 11.85
CA ARG A 132 11.07 -1.93 11.82
C ARG A 132 10.11 -2.00 10.64
N SER A 133 10.57 -2.50 9.49
CA SER A 133 9.69 -2.72 8.34
C SER A 133 8.73 -3.87 8.59
N VAL A 134 9.14 -4.92 9.30
CA VAL A 134 8.27 -6.04 9.67
C VAL A 134 7.18 -5.55 10.63
N ASP A 135 7.54 -4.80 11.66
CA ASP A 135 6.57 -4.21 12.60
C ASP A 135 5.54 -3.33 11.87
N LEU A 136 5.99 -2.55 10.89
CA LEU A 136 5.11 -1.70 10.10
C LEU A 136 4.15 -2.52 9.21
N VAL A 137 4.63 -3.61 8.62
CA VAL A 137 3.79 -4.54 7.86
C VAL A 137 2.73 -5.17 8.76
N GLU A 138 3.10 -5.62 9.96
CA GLU A 138 2.15 -6.20 10.92
C GLU A 138 1.07 -5.20 11.35
N ASN A 139 1.45 -3.93 11.59
CA ASN A 139 0.50 -2.86 11.89
C ASN A 139 -0.47 -2.57 10.73
N VAL A 140 0.01 -2.60 9.48
CA VAL A 140 -0.84 -2.48 8.29
C VAL A 140 -1.81 -3.67 8.19
N LEU A 141 -1.34 -4.89 8.49
CA LEU A 141 -2.16 -6.09 8.45
C LEU A 141 -3.24 -6.09 9.53
N ASP A 142 -2.95 -5.59 10.74
CA ASP A 142 -3.94 -5.47 11.82
C ASP A 142 -5.18 -4.69 11.37
N ILE A 143 -4.98 -3.51 10.76
CA ILE A 143 -6.11 -2.74 10.23
C ILE A 143 -6.70 -3.39 8.98
N ALA A 144 -5.88 -3.96 8.09
CA ALA A 144 -6.39 -4.65 6.89
C ALA A 144 -7.34 -5.79 7.26
N TYR A 145 -7.00 -6.63 8.25
CA TYR A 145 -7.86 -7.71 8.72
C TYR A 145 -9.16 -7.25 9.37
N ARG A 146 -9.25 -5.98 9.79
CA ARG A 146 -10.46 -5.37 10.33
C ARG A 146 -11.35 -4.79 9.25
N VAL A 147 -10.81 -4.34 8.12
CA VAL A 147 -11.60 -3.59 7.11
C VAL A 147 -11.76 -4.33 5.79
N LEU A 148 -10.86 -5.23 5.42
CA LEU A 148 -10.82 -5.85 4.10
C LEU A 148 -11.99 -6.82 3.89
N ASP A 149 -12.65 -6.71 2.73
CA ASP A 149 -13.74 -7.60 2.35
C ASP A 149 -13.23 -8.97 1.87
N ARG A 150 -14.12 -9.97 1.87
CA ARG A 150 -13.89 -11.22 1.15
C ARG A 150 -13.57 -10.92 -0.31
N LYS A 151 -12.59 -11.63 -0.85
CA LYS A 151 -11.99 -11.41 -2.17
C LYS A 151 -11.24 -10.09 -2.34
N GLY A 152 -11.05 -9.31 -1.26
CA GLY A 152 -10.25 -8.09 -1.27
C GLY A 152 -8.76 -8.33 -1.50
N ASN A 153 -8.05 -7.27 -1.85
CA ASN A 153 -6.63 -7.29 -2.21
C ASN A 153 -5.77 -6.45 -1.24
N ILE A 154 -4.51 -6.83 -1.09
CA ILE A 154 -3.52 -6.03 -0.36
C ILE A 154 -2.25 -5.78 -1.18
N LEU A 155 -1.65 -4.61 -0.99
CA LEU A 155 -0.33 -4.26 -1.49
C LEU A 155 0.48 -3.52 -0.44
N ILE A 156 1.51 -4.13 0.12
CA ILE A 156 2.25 -3.58 1.26
C ILE A 156 3.73 -3.54 0.94
N LYS A 157 4.36 -2.37 1.10
CA LYS A 157 5.83 -2.26 1.05
C LYS A 157 6.45 -2.96 2.25
N ALA A 158 7.54 -3.67 1.99
CA ALA A 158 8.39 -4.25 3.01
C ALA A 158 9.87 -4.14 2.61
N PHE A 159 10.76 -4.31 3.58
CA PHE A 159 12.18 -4.54 3.33
C PHE A 159 12.51 -6.02 3.49
N GLN A 160 13.25 -6.54 2.51
CA GLN A 160 13.66 -7.94 2.48
C GLN A 160 14.55 -8.29 3.69
N GLY A 161 14.24 -9.42 4.34
CA GLY A 161 15.01 -10.01 5.42
C GLY A 161 14.28 -11.22 6.02
N PRO A 162 14.92 -11.94 6.95
CA PRO A 162 14.47 -13.27 7.39
C PRO A 162 13.15 -13.24 8.15
N GLU A 163 12.87 -12.21 8.95
CA GLU A 163 11.64 -12.12 9.74
C GLU A 163 10.39 -11.91 8.86
N LEU A 164 10.55 -11.37 7.65
CA LEU A 164 9.44 -11.21 6.71
C LEU A 164 8.89 -12.55 6.21
N ASP A 165 9.72 -13.60 6.16
CA ASP A 165 9.27 -14.92 5.70
C ASP A 165 8.22 -15.52 6.64
N ARG A 166 8.31 -15.22 7.95
CA ARG A 166 7.29 -15.58 8.94
C ARG A 166 5.95 -14.92 8.61
N VAL A 167 5.96 -13.61 8.36
CA VAL A 167 4.75 -12.85 8.00
C VAL A 167 4.13 -13.37 6.71
N ILE A 168 4.96 -13.62 5.68
CA ILE A 168 4.50 -14.19 4.40
C ILE A 168 3.88 -15.57 4.61
N LYS A 169 4.49 -16.44 5.43
CA LYS A 169 3.96 -17.79 5.69
C LYS A 169 2.57 -17.75 6.31
N GLU A 170 2.33 -16.85 7.24
CA GLU A 170 1.00 -16.67 7.83
C GLU A 170 0.01 -16.10 6.81
N LEU A 171 0.39 -15.06 6.07
CA LEU A 171 -0.45 -14.45 5.02
C LEU A 171 -0.87 -15.43 3.91
N ARG A 172 -0.08 -16.47 3.62
CA ARG A 172 -0.44 -17.48 2.60
C ARG A 172 -1.73 -18.23 2.97
N LYS A 173 -2.05 -18.32 4.26
CA LYS A 173 -3.27 -18.97 4.73
C LYS A 173 -4.50 -18.12 4.40
N ASP A 174 -4.34 -16.80 4.38
CA ASP A 174 -5.44 -15.83 4.32
C ASP A 174 -5.80 -15.36 2.91
N PHE A 175 -4.92 -15.52 1.92
CA PHE A 175 -5.17 -15.11 0.54
C PHE A 175 -5.10 -16.29 -0.42
N TRP A 176 -5.92 -16.31 -1.48
CA TRP A 176 -5.80 -17.36 -2.51
C TRP A 176 -4.51 -17.21 -3.31
N LYS A 177 -4.03 -15.98 -3.51
CA LYS A 177 -2.80 -15.72 -4.25
C LYS A 177 -1.93 -14.74 -3.47
N LEU A 178 -0.81 -15.23 -2.95
CA LEU A 178 0.21 -14.40 -2.30
C LEU A 178 1.51 -14.43 -3.12
N LYS A 179 2.03 -13.25 -3.46
CA LYS A 179 3.32 -13.08 -4.14
C LYS A 179 4.10 -11.95 -3.52
N THR A 180 5.42 -12.05 -3.56
CA THR A 180 6.30 -10.91 -3.34
C THR A 180 6.86 -10.43 -4.67
N THR A 181 7.13 -9.14 -4.78
CA THR A 181 7.67 -8.57 -6.01
C THR A 181 8.48 -7.32 -5.76
N LYS A 182 9.47 -7.07 -6.62
CA LYS A 182 10.23 -5.82 -6.65
C LYS A 182 9.87 -5.07 -7.93
N PRO A 183 9.29 -3.86 -7.86
CA PRO A 183 8.94 -3.12 -9.06
C PRO A 183 10.21 -2.68 -9.80
N ALA A 184 10.12 -2.62 -11.13
CA ALA A 184 11.26 -2.27 -11.98
C ALA A 184 11.77 -0.84 -11.72
N SER A 185 10.92 0.02 -11.16
CA SER A 185 11.25 1.38 -10.73
C SER A 185 12.02 1.46 -9.40
N SER A 186 12.11 0.37 -8.61
CA SER A 186 12.90 0.36 -7.36
C SER A 186 14.40 0.36 -7.66
N ARG A 187 15.18 1.05 -6.81
CA ARG A 187 16.64 1.09 -6.94
C ARG A 187 17.21 -0.33 -6.77
N LYS A 188 18.18 -0.72 -7.60
CA LYS A 188 18.82 -2.06 -7.50
C LYS A 188 19.37 -2.35 -6.10
N ALA A 189 19.97 -1.35 -5.46
CA ALA A 189 20.55 -1.45 -4.12
C ALA A 189 19.52 -1.37 -2.97
N SER A 190 18.26 -1.06 -3.25
CA SER A 190 17.24 -0.98 -2.20
C SER A 190 16.79 -2.38 -1.78
N ALA A 191 16.62 -2.61 -0.48
CA ALA A 191 15.97 -3.80 0.07
C ALA A 191 14.43 -3.78 -0.12
N GLU A 192 13.88 -2.73 -0.72
CA GLU A 192 12.45 -2.57 -0.98
C GLU A 192 11.89 -3.69 -1.86
N MET A 193 10.80 -4.27 -1.36
CA MET A 193 9.92 -5.21 -2.05
C MET A 193 8.47 -4.92 -1.66
N TYR A 194 7.54 -5.56 -2.34
CA TYR A 194 6.11 -5.44 -2.09
C TYR A 194 5.49 -6.82 -1.91
N ILE A 195 4.67 -6.96 -0.88
CA ILE A 195 3.77 -8.10 -0.68
C ILE A 195 2.48 -7.81 -1.44
N VAL A 196 2.07 -8.75 -2.27
CA VAL A 196 0.85 -8.70 -3.07
C VAL A 196 -0.04 -9.87 -2.64
N GLY A 197 -1.10 -9.58 -1.90
CA GLY A 197 -2.15 -10.53 -1.55
C GLY A 197 -3.37 -10.29 -2.41
N ARG A 198 -3.92 -11.32 -3.02
CA ARG A 198 -5.15 -11.23 -3.80
C ARG A 198 -6.16 -12.27 -3.38
N ASP A 199 -7.42 -11.87 -3.51
CA ASP A 199 -8.59 -12.66 -3.18
C ASP A 199 -8.53 -13.12 -1.71
N PHE A 200 -8.72 -12.18 -0.78
CA PHE A 200 -8.77 -12.46 0.66
C PHE A 200 -9.84 -13.52 0.96
N LYS A 201 -9.51 -14.56 1.71
CA LYS A 201 -10.42 -15.68 1.97
C LYS A 201 -11.52 -15.34 2.97
N GLY A 202 -11.37 -14.25 3.73
CA GLY A 202 -12.27 -13.90 4.82
C GLY A 202 -11.99 -14.71 6.08
N LYS A 203 -12.40 -14.18 7.24
CA LYS A 203 -12.18 -14.80 8.53
C LYS A 203 -13.27 -15.85 8.83
N GLU A 204 -13.06 -17.13 8.53
CA GLU A 204 -13.80 -18.19 9.23
C GLU A 204 -13.43 -18.23 10.73
N LYS A 205 -12.24 -17.72 11.09
CA LYS A 205 -11.63 -17.92 12.42
C LYS A 205 -11.99 -16.89 13.50
N TRP A 206 -12.63 -15.77 13.17
CA TRP A 206 -12.74 -14.64 14.11
C TRP A 206 -14.17 -14.14 14.34
N GLU A 207 -15.15 -14.65 13.59
CA GLU A 207 -16.57 -14.43 13.92
C GLU A 207 -16.98 -15.18 15.21
N ARG A 208 -16.18 -16.18 15.65
CA ARG A 208 -16.42 -16.94 16.90
C ARG A 208 -15.94 -16.25 18.20
N ILE A 209 -15.34 -15.06 18.12
CA ILE A 209 -14.82 -14.34 19.32
C ILE A 209 -15.67 -13.08 19.63
N ILE A 210 -16.62 -12.73 18.77
CA ILE A 210 -17.50 -11.57 18.97
C ILE A 210 -18.97 -12.01 19.09
N HIS A 211 -19.22 -13.22 19.58
CA HIS A 211 -20.52 -13.68 20.08
C HIS A 211 -20.28 -14.44 21.38
#